data_AF-A0A8T4LUP8-F1
#
_entry.id   AF-A0A8T4LUP8-F1
#
_cell.length_a   1.000
_cell.length_b   1.000
_cell.length_c   1.000
_cell.angle_alpha   90.00
_cell.angle_beta   90.00
_cell.angle_gamma   90.00
#
_symmetry.space_group_name_H-M   'P 1'
#
loop_
_entity.id
_entity.type
_entity.pdbx_description
1 polymer ?
#
loop_
_entity_poly.entity_id
_entity_poly.type
_entity_poly.pdbx_seq_one_letter_code
_entity_poly.pdbx_strand_id
1 'polypeptide(L)'
;MAKKGVKKGKKPHKNKPTSKKYSKYKIEGDKVMREKFCPRCGPGVFLMKAKDRVYCGRCHYSEFQSKEEKDQLLKSSKPSA
;
A
#
# COMPACT_ATOMS: atom_id res chain seq x y z
N MET A 1 -3.33 57.75 -5.08
CA MET A 1 -2.27 56.87 -5.62
C MET A 1 -2.62 55.41 -5.31
N ALA A 2 -3.22 54.70 -6.27
CA ALA A 2 -3.73 53.33 -6.05
C ALA A 2 -2.60 52.29 -6.14
N LYS A 3 -2.31 51.60 -5.04
CA LYS A 3 -1.40 50.43 -5.03
C LYS A 3 -2.13 49.23 -5.62
N LYS A 4 -1.86 48.90 -6.89
CA LYS A 4 -2.30 47.64 -7.51
C LYS A 4 -1.59 46.47 -6.83
N GLY A 5 -2.31 45.76 -5.96
CA GLY A 5 -1.84 44.51 -5.35
C GLY A 5 -1.66 43.43 -6.42
N VAL A 6 -0.43 42.92 -6.55
CA VAL A 6 -0.08 41.82 -7.44
C VAL A 6 -0.83 40.56 -6.98
N LYS A 7 -1.83 40.13 -7.76
CA LYS A 7 -2.56 38.88 -7.52
C LYS A 7 -1.60 37.71 -7.76
N LYS A 8 -1.10 37.09 -6.69
CA LYS A 8 -0.32 35.84 -6.79
C LYS A 8 -1.17 34.79 -7.51
N GLY A 9 -0.69 34.34 -8.66
CA GLY A 9 -1.38 33.36 -9.51
C GLY A 9 -1.68 32.05 -8.77
N LYS A 10 -2.75 31.37 -9.21
CA LYS A 10 -3.17 30.07 -8.67
C LYS A 10 -2.05 29.06 -8.94
N LYS A 11 -1.64 28.30 -7.91
CA LYS A 11 -0.62 27.25 -8.04
C LYS A 11 -1.07 26.21 -9.08
N PRO A 12 -0.16 25.67 -9.91
CA PRO A 12 -0.52 24.67 -10.92
C PRO A 12 -1.04 23.40 -10.25
N HIS A 13 -2.14 22.86 -10.78
CA HIS A 13 -2.71 21.60 -10.31
C HIS A 13 -1.79 20.44 -10.69
N LYS A 14 -1.19 19.80 -9.70
CA LYS A 14 -0.36 18.60 -9.92
C LYS A 14 -1.25 17.37 -9.80
N ASN A 15 -1.36 16.61 -10.89
CA ASN A 15 -2.18 15.39 -10.94
C ASN A 15 -1.62 14.35 -9.95
N LYS A 16 -2.50 13.73 -9.14
CA LYS A 16 -2.08 12.65 -8.25
C LYS A 16 -1.87 11.36 -9.06
N PRO A 17 -0.83 10.57 -8.75
CA PRO A 17 -0.66 9.27 -9.39
C PRO A 17 -1.88 8.38 -9.11
N THR A 18 -2.35 7.68 -10.14
CA THR A 18 -3.48 6.77 -10.07
C THR A 18 -3.18 5.60 -9.12
N SER A 19 -4.20 5.15 -8.39
CA SER A 19 -4.03 4.06 -7.43
C SER A 19 -3.75 2.74 -8.15
N LYS A 20 -2.58 2.15 -7.92
CA LYS A 20 -2.20 0.83 -8.47
C LYS A 20 -2.85 -0.33 -7.70
N LYS A 21 -4.19 -0.37 -7.66
CA LYS A 21 -4.92 -1.43 -6.96
C LYS A 21 -4.79 -2.80 -7.63
N TYR A 22 -4.52 -2.81 -8.94
CA TYR A 22 -4.38 -4.01 -9.76
C TYR A 22 -3.21 -4.90 -9.33
N SER A 23 -2.14 -4.34 -8.74
CA SER A 23 -0.95 -5.12 -8.36
C SER A 23 -1.17 -6.08 -7.18
N LYS A 24 -2.34 -6.01 -6.52
CA LYS A 24 -2.69 -6.85 -5.36
C LYS A 24 -3.47 -8.10 -5.74
N TYR A 25 -3.74 -8.29 -7.02
CA TYR A 25 -4.36 -9.48 -7.57
C TYR A 25 -3.27 -10.32 -8.24
N LYS A 26 -3.17 -11.59 -7.84
CA LYS A 26 -2.31 -12.57 -8.52
C LYS A 26 -3.20 -13.51 -9.33
N ILE A 27 -2.68 -13.93 -10.49
CA ILE A 27 -3.32 -14.89 -11.40
C ILE A 27 -2.40 -16.11 -11.47
N GLU A 28 -2.95 -17.29 -11.22
CA GLU A 28 -2.31 -18.60 -11.13
C GLU A 28 -3.30 -19.52 -11.85
N GLY A 29 -3.06 -19.70 -13.15
CA GLY A 29 -3.97 -20.40 -14.05
C GLY A 29 -5.37 -19.80 -14.05
N ASP A 30 -6.36 -20.63 -13.70
CA ASP A 30 -7.80 -20.32 -13.78
C ASP A 30 -8.39 -19.67 -12.52
N LYS A 31 -7.58 -19.48 -11.46
CA LYS A 31 -8.04 -18.90 -10.20
C LYS A 31 -7.46 -17.50 -10.01
N VAL A 32 -8.18 -16.65 -9.28
CA VAL A 32 -7.73 -15.29 -8.90
C VAL A 32 -7.53 -15.26 -7.39
N MET A 33 -6.28 -15.22 -6.95
CA MET A 33 -5.90 -15.10 -5.53
C MET A 33 -5.78 -13.62 -5.21
N ARG A 34 -6.52 -13.25 -4.17
CA ARG A 34 -6.54 -11.90 -3.64
C ARG A 34 -5.68 -11.86 -2.39
N GLU A 35 -4.93 -10.77 -2.20
CA GLU A 35 -4.15 -10.57 -0.97
C GLU A 35 -5.04 -10.42 0.28
N LYS A 36 -4.41 -10.58 1.46
CA LYS A 36 -5.06 -10.48 2.79
C LYS A 36 -5.97 -9.25 2.89
N PHE A 37 -7.23 -9.48 3.26
CA PHE A 37 -8.25 -8.46 3.49
C PHE A 37 -8.44 -8.17 4.96
N CYS A 38 -8.89 -6.96 5.28
CA CYS A 38 -9.21 -6.61 6.66
C CYS A 38 -10.54 -7.27 7.09
N PRO A 39 -10.58 -8.05 8.19
CA PRO A 39 -11.81 -8.70 8.67
C PRO A 39 -12.89 -7.70 9.10
N ARG A 40 -12.49 -6.47 9.45
CA ARG A 40 -13.41 -5.40 9.88
C ARG A 40 -13.92 -4.53 8.74
N CYS A 41 -13.20 -4.42 7.62
CA CYS A 41 -13.58 -3.55 6.51
C CYS A 41 -14.18 -4.29 5.31
N GLY A 42 -14.09 -5.62 5.30
CA GLY A 42 -14.70 -6.44 4.27
C GLY A 42 -13.91 -6.49 2.95
N PRO A 43 -14.50 -7.14 1.93
CA PRO A 43 -13.86 -7.36 0.65
C PRO A 43 -13.60 -6.04 -0.09
N GLY A 44 -12.36 -5.81 -0.51
CA GLY A 44 -11.93 -4.61 -1.24
C GLY A 44 -10.98 -3.69 -0.47
N VAL A 45 -10.84 -3.86 0.85
CA VAL A 45 -9.82 -3.17 1.65
C VAL A 45 -8.63 -4.10 1.88
N PHE A 46 -7.62 -3.92 1.04
CA PHE A 46 -6.36 -4.63 1.15
C PHE A 46 -5.52 -4.10 2.31
N LEU A 47 -4.96 -5.03 3.08
CA LEU A 47 -3.99 -4.69 4.10
C LEU A 47 -2.64 -4.33 3.47
N MET A 48 -1.96 -3.35 4.04
CA MET A 48 -0.58 -3.01 3.70
C MET A 48 0.36 -3.96 4.41
N LYS A 49 1.08 -4.79 3.66
CA LYS A 49 2.15 -5.63 4.18
C LYS A 49 3.43 -4.81 4.28
N ALA A 50 3.76 -4.37 5.49
CA ALA A 50 5.09 -3.87 5.82
C ALA A 50 5.93 -5.03 6.35
N LYS A 51 7.24 -4.80 6.53
CA LYS A 51 8.16 -5.82 7.05
C LYS A 51 7.68 -6.36 8.40
N ASP A 52 7.29 -5.48 9.32
CA ASP A 52 6.99 -5.81 10.72
C ASP A 52 5.49 -5.89 11.04
N ARG A 53 4.64 -5.45 10.12
CA ARG A 53 3.21 -5.29 10.40
C ARG A 53 2.35 -5.32 9.15
N VAL A 54 1.11 -5.71 9.37
CA VAL A 54 0.03 -5.66 8.41
C VAL A 54 -0.92 -4.57 8.87
N TYR A 55 -1.18 -3.57 8.03
CA TYR A 55 -1.92 -2.36 8.41
C TYR A 55 -3.11 -2.07 7.51
N CYS A 56 -4.28 -1.80 8.10
CA CYS A 56 -5.48 -1.36 7.40
C CYS A 56 -5.56 0.17 7.38
N GLY A 57 -5.51 0.77 6.19
CA GLY A 57 -5.64 2.23 6.02
C GLY A 57 -7.06 2.78 6.27
N ARG A 58 -8.09 1.93 6.40
CA ARG A 58 -9.48 2.37 6.60
C ARG A 58 -9.92 2.35 8.07
N CYS A 59 -9.53 1.32 8.83
CA CYS A 59 -9.92 1.16 10.24
C CYS A 59 -8.75 1.20 11.22
N HIS A 60 -7.54 1.55 10.75
CA HIS A 60 -6.31 1.60 11.53
C HIS A 60 -5.92 0.28 12.23
N TYR A 61 -6.52 -0.83 11.80
CA TYR A 61 -6.16 -2.14 12.32
C TYR A 61 -4.72 -2.48 11.98
N SER A 62 -3.95 -2.92 12.97
CA SER A 62 -2.59 -3.39 12.80
C SER A 62 -2.40 -4.75 13.44
N GLU A 63 -1.89 -5.70 12.67
CA GLU A 63 -1.37 -6.97 13.16
C GLU A 63 0.15 -6.93 13.03
N PHE A 64 0.87 -7.22 14.10
CA PHE A 64 2.33 -7.35 14.06
C PHE A 64 2.62 -8.83 13.89
N GLN A 65 3.24 -9.20 12.77
CA GLN A 65 3.71 -10.57 12.60
C GLN A 65 4.99 -10.72 13.42
N SER A 66 4.99 -11.63 14.39
CA SER A 66 6.17 -11.95 15.20
C SER A 66 7.29 -12.45 14.29
N LYS A 67 8.53 -12.26 14.76
CA LYS A 67 9.79 -12.36 14.01
C LYS A 67 10.08 -13.70 13.31
N GLU A 68 9.25 -14.73 13.49
CA GLU A 68 9.49 -16.10 13.05
C GLU A 68 9.32 -16.28 11.53
N GLU A 69 8.39 -15.57 10.88
CA GLU A 69 8.19 -15.66 9.42
C GLU A 69 9.25 -14.88 8.60
N LYS A 70 9.97 -13.94 9.23
CA LYS A 70 10.97 -13.09 8.56
C LYS A 70 12.27 -13.81 8.22
N ASP A 71 12.66 -14.77 9.04
CA ASP A 71 13.96 -15.45 8.94
C ASP A 71 14.01 -16.42 7.76
N GLN A 72 12.86 -17.00 7.38
CA GLN A 72 12.76 -17.92 6.24
C GLN A 72 12.87 -17.21 4.87
N LEU A 73 12.39 -15.97 4.75
CA LEU A 73 12.43 -15.23 3.47
C LEU A 73 13.81 -14.64 3.15
N LEU A 74 14.61 -14.30 4.18
CA LEU A 74 16.00 -13.87 4.01
C LEU A 74 16.96 -15.03 3.69
N LYS A 75 16.64 -16.24 4.14
CA LYS A 75 17.42 -17.46 3.83
C LYS A 75 17.25 -17.91 2.38
N SER A 76 16.10 -17.67 1.75
CA SER A 76 15.85 -18.03 0.34
C SER A 76 16.44 -17.07 -0.70
N SER A 77 16.84 -15.86 -0.30
CA SER A 77 17.37 -14.83 -1.22
C SER A 77 18.88 -14.64 -1.13
N LYS A 78 19.61 -15.49 -0.39
CA LYS A 78 21.06 -15.53 -0.44
C LYS A 78 21.43 -16.55 -1.53
N PRO A 79 21.82 -16.14 -2.76
CA PRO A 79 22.42 -17.08 -3.69
C PRO A 79 23.64 -17.68 -2.98
N SER A 80 23.69 -19.01 -2.94
CA SER A 80 24.93 -19.73 -2.67
C SER A 80 25.99 -19.16 -3.58
N ALA A 81 27.06 -18.64 -2.98
CA ALA A 81 28.23 -18.14 -3.69
C ALA A 81 28.76 -19.18 -4.69
#